data_AF-A0A259CGZ9-F1
#
_entry.id   AF-A0A259CGZ9-F1
#
_cell.length_a   1.000
_cell.length_b   1.000
_cell.length_c   1.000
_cell.angle_alpha   90.00
_cell.angle_beta   90.00
_cell.angle_gamma   90.00
#
_symmetry.space_group_name_H-M   'P 1'
#
loop_
_entity.id
_entity.type
_entity.pdbx_description
1 polymer ?
#
loop_
_entity_poly.entity_id
_entity_poly.type
_entity_poly.pdbx_seq_one_letter_code
_entity_poly.pdbx_strand_id
1 'polypeptide(L)'
;MLDAAAAFRAALSRLAPLALGLTLLSGAAAAQGQPYQAPPPGGQPSAARAATPQPFTTNELVSKGHSFFGSVSKGLALSIEKAVSQWGQPNGYILGQEGSGAFVGGLRYGEGTLYTRNAGDMKVYWQGPSLGWDFGGDGARTMILVYNLRTVDDVFRRFGGVSGSAYLVAGFGMTALTADNIVVVPIRSGVGVRLGANLGYLKFTPQATWNPF
;
A
#
# COMPACT_ATOMS: atom_id res chain seq x y z
N MET A 1 -20.42 -22.78 41.16
CA MET A 1 -21.72 -23.36 41.55
C MET A 1 -22.78 -22.51 40.84
N LEU A 2 -23.35 -23.03 39.74
CA LEU A 2 -24.56 -22.63 38.97
C LEU A 2 -24.59 -21.22 38.33
N ASP A 3 -25.02 -20.93 37.09
CA ASP A 3 -25.62 -21.59 35.91
C ASP A 3 -25.48 -20.55 34.75
N ALA A 4 -25.08 -20.77 33.49
CA ALA A 4 -25.47 -21.70 32.42
C ALA A 4 -26.92 -21.55 31.89
N ALA A 5 -27.01 -21.11 30.63
CA ALA A 5 -28.07 -21.35 29.64
C ALA A 5 -29.50 -20.80 29.88
N ALA A 6 -29.97 -19.95 28.95
CA ALA A 6 -31.11 -20.23 28.06
C ALA A 6 -31.72 -18.94 27.48
N ALA A 7 -31.70 -18.81 26.15
CA ALA A 7 -32.78 -18.14 25.41
C ALA A 7 -32.73 -18.62 23.96
N PHE A 8 -33.18 -19.85 23.75
CA PHE A 8 -33.48 -20.43 22.45
C PHE A 8 -35.00 -20.31 22.22
N ARG A 9 -35.41 -19.60 21.17
CA ARG A 9 -36.73 -19.62 20.48
C ARG A 9 -36.74 -18.42 19.51
N ALA A 10 -37.07 -18.53 18.24
CA ALA A 10 -38.23 -19.21 17.71
C ALA A 10 -37.99 -19.75 16.29
N ALA A 11 -38.60 -20.90 16.03
CA ALA A 11 -38.86 -21.44 14.71
C ALA A 11 -40.01 -20.67 14.04
N LEU A 12 -39.94 -20.47 12.72
CA LEU A 12 -41.11 -20.72 11.87
C LEU A 12 -40.71 -21.00 10.41
N SER A 13 -40.91 -22.27 10.08
CA SER A 13 -41.17 -22.88 8.78
C SER A 13 -41.78 -21.98 7.69
N ARG A 14 -41.30 -22.09 6.44
CA ARG A 14 -42.14 -22.29 5.24
C ARG A 14 -41.42 -23.16 4.19
N LEU A 15 -42.12 -24.22 3.78
CA LEU A 15 -41.76 -25.24 2.80
C LEU A 15 -42.29 -24.87 1.40
N ALA A 16 -41.45 -25.11 0.38
CA ALA A 16 -41.74 -25.67 -0.96
C ALA A 16 -42.65 -24.90 -1.96
N PRO A 17 -42.69 -25.24 -3.28
CA PRO A 17 -41.95 -26.28 -4.01
C PRO A 17 -41.26 -25.84 -5.33
N LEU A 18 -40.44 -26.76 -5.85
CA LEU A 18 -39.95 -26.84 -7.23
C LEU A 18 -41.09 -26.90 -8.25
N ALA A 19 -40.87 -26.32 -9.43
CA ALA A 19 -41.57 -26.73 -10.66
C ALA A 19 -40.57 -26.78 -11.84
N LEU A 20 -40.26 -28.00 -12.28
CA LEU A 20 -39.64 -28.31 -13.56
C LEU A 20 -40.64 -28.00 -14.70
N GLY A 21 -40.20 -27.26 -15.70
CA GLY A 21 -40.92 -27.08 -16.97
C GLY A 21 -39.98 -27.37 -18.14
N LEU A 22 -40.01 -28.62 -18.60
CA LEU A 22 -39.35 -29.09 -19.82
C LEU A 22 -40.32 -28.94 -20.99
N THR A 23 -40.04 -28.04 -21.93
CA THR A 23 -40.74 -27.99 -23.23
C THR A 23 -39.72 -28.14 -24.35
N LEU A 24 -39.74 -29.33 -24.97
CA LEU A 24 -39.06 -29.62 -26.23
C LEU A 24 -39.96 -29.13 -27.36
N LEU A 25 -39.52 -28.12 -28.12
CA LEU A 25 -40.14 -27.74 -29.38
C LEU A 25 -39.15 -28.00 -30.52
N SER A 26 -39.40 -29.08 -31.27
CA SER A 26 -38.71 -29.42 -32.50
C SER A 26 -39.16 -28.49 -33.63
N GLY A 27 -38.24 -27.67 -34.14
CA GLY A 27 -38.43 -26.89 -35.36
C GLY A 27 -37.36 -27.27 -36.38
N ALA A 28 -37.74 -28.04 -37.40
CA ALA A 28 -36.92 -28.29 -38.58
C ALA A 28 -36.99 -27.07 -39.50
N ALA A 29 -35.91 -26.28 -39.57
CA ALA A 29 -35.77 -25.18 -40.51
C ALA A 29 -34.84 -25.61 -41.66
N ALA A 30 -35.39 -25.58 -42.87
CA ALA A 30 -34.68 -25.86 -44.12
C ALA A 30 -33.55 -24.84 -44.33
N ALA A 31 -32.33 -25.34 -44.49
CA ALA A 31 -31.15 -24.54 -44.80
C ALA A 31 -31.18 -24.13 -46.28
N GLN A 32 -31.67 -22.92 -46.57
CA GLN A 32 -31.42 -22.23 -47.82
C GLN A 32 -30.01 -21.62 -47.76
N GLY A 33 -29.14 -21.99 -48.71
CA GLY A 33 -27.76 -21.53 -48.78
C GLY A 33 -27.65 -20.01 -48.91
N GLN A 34 -27.06 -19.38 -47.91
CA GLN A 34 -26.65 -17.98 -47.97
C GLN A 34 -25.33 -17.86 -48.75
N PRO A 35 -25.18 -16.89 -49.67
CA PRO A 35 -23.91 -16.64 -50.33
C PRO A 35 -22.86 -16.21 -49.29
N TYR A 36 -21.70 -16.86 -49.33
CA TYR A 36 -20.58 -16.60 -48.43
C TYR A 36 -20.07 -15.17 -48.63
N GLN A 37 -20.36 -14.27 -47.67
CA GLN A 37 -19.81 -12.93 -47.62
C GLN A 37 -18.52 -12.95 -46.79
N ALA A 38 -17.40 -12.54 -47.40
CA ALA A 38 -16.09 -12.55 -46.76
C ALA A 38 -16.08 -11.67 -45.48
N PRO A 39 -15.45 -12.11 -44.38
CA PRO A 39 -15.33 -11.29 -43.18
C PRO A 39 -14.53 -10.01 -43.49
N PRO A 40 -14.91 -8.83 -42.97
CA PRO A 40 -14.06 -7.66 -43.03
C PRO A 40 -12.73 -7.97 -42.31
N PRO A 41 -11.58 -7.44 -42.78
CA PRO A 41 -10.32 -7.62 -42.09
C PRO A 41 -10.45 -7.07 -40.67
N GLY A 42 -10.51 -7.99 -39.70
CA GLY A 42 -10.62 -7.68 -38.29
C GLY A 42 -9.42 -6.84 -37.87
N GLY A 43 -9.69 -5.58 -37.50
CA GLY A 43 -8.78 -4.82 -36.65
C GLY A 43 -8.53 -5.66 -35.41
N GLN A 44 -7.27 -6.06 -35.22
CA GLN A 44 -6.85 -6.78 -34.03
C GLN A 44 -7.34 -5.98 -32.82
N PRO A 45 -8.06 -6.59 -31.86
CA PRO A 45 -8.33 -5.90 -30.60
C PRO A 45 -6.97 -5.62 -29.97
N SER A 46 -6.59 -4.34 -29.94
CA SER A 46 -5.45 -3.86 -29.18
C SER A 46 -5.66 -4.33 -27.75
N ALA A 47 -4.97 -5.41 -27.35
CA ALA A 47 -4.92 -5.82 -25.97
C ALA A 47 -4.52 -4.57 -25.18
N ALA A 48 -5.42 -4.05 -24.36
CA ALA A 48 -5.14 -2.95 -23.47
C ALA A 48 -3.96 -3.38 -22.61
N ARG A 49 -2.76 -2.97 -23.04
CA ARG A 49 -1.51 -3.23 -22.35
C ARG A 49 -1.71 -2.58 -21.00
N ALA A 50 -1.94 -3.39 -19.96
CA ALA A 50 -2.08 -2.91 -18.59
C ALA A 50 -0.93 -1.94 -18.36
N ALA A 51 -1.23 -0.65 -18.30
CA ALA A 51 -0.21 0.37 -18.35
C ALA A 51 0.61 0.20 -17.06
N THR A 52 1.84 -0.30 -17.21
CA THR A 52 2.77 -0.42 -16.09
C THR A 52 2.80 0.94 -15.40
N PRO A 53 2.49 1.02 -14.08
CA PRO A 53 2.46 2.28 -13.36
C PRO A 53 3.75 3.05 -13.62
N GLN A 54 3.63 4.25 -14.21
CA GLN A 54 4.81 5.05 -14.52
C GLN A 54 5.48 5.42 -13.20
N PRO A 55 6.78 5.20 -13.05
CA PRO A 55 7.45 5.49 -11.79
C PRO A 55 7.57 7.00 -11.53
N PHE A 56 7.82 7.36 -10.29
CA PHE A 56 8.11 8.71 -9.82
C PHE A 56 9.59 9.04 -10.00
N THR A 57 9.86 10.17 -10.66
CA THR A 57 11.23 10.62 -10.89
C THR A 57 11.85 11.18 -9.61
N THR A 58 13.18 11.14 -9.49
CA THR A 58 13.91 11.73 -8.36
C THR A 58 13.53 13.20 -8.13
N ASN A 59 13.49 14.02 -9.19
CA ASN A 59 13.13 15.44 -9.06
C ASN A 59 11.70 15.65 -8.54
N GLU A 60 10.75 14.84 -8.98
CA GLU A 60 9.37 14.90 -8.50
C GLU A 60 9.30 14.56 -7.02
N LEU A 61 9.96 13.48 -6.60
CA LEU A 61 10.02 13.07 -5.19
C LEU A 61 10.69 14.13 -4.31
N VAL A 62 11.79 14.73 -4.78
CA VAL A 62 12.49 15.82 -4.08
C VAL A 62 11.57 17.03 -3.95
N SER A 63 10.86 17.40 -5.01
CA SER A 63 9.91 18.52 -4.99
C SER A 63 8.76 18.28 -4.00
N LYS A 64 8.10 17.11 -4.07
CA LYS A 64 7.02 16.72 -3.13
C LYS A 64 7.53 16.69 -1.70
N GLY A 65 8.72 16.13 -1.50
CA GLY A 65 9.39 16.05 -0.21
C GLY A 65 9.72 17.43 0.36
N HIS A 66 10.27 18.36 -0.43
CA HIS A 66 10.55 19.72 0.04
C HIS A 66 9.29 20.44 0.51
N SER A 67 8.20 20.39 -0.26
CA SER A 67 6.91 20.94 0.15
C SER A 67 6.41 20.27 1.44
N PHE A 68 6.56 18.95 1.54
CA PHE A 68 6.08 18.19 2.68
C PHE A 68 6.87 18.44 3.96
N PHE A 69 8.21 18.47 3.90
CA PHE A 69 9.06 18.69 5.06
C PHE A 69 9.15 20.18 5.45
N GLY A 70 8.67 21.11 4.61
CA GLY A 70 8.77 22.55 4.85
C GLY A 70 10.21 23.07 4.82
N SER A 71 11.16 22.25 4.36
CA SER A 71 12.58 22.57 4.27
C SER A 71 13.14 22.08 2.95
N VAL A 72 13.86 22.94 2.23
CA VAL A 72 14.69 22.56 1.10
C VAL A 72 16.03 22.10 1.66
N SER A 73 16.21 20.79 1.84
CA SER A 73 17.45 20.28 2.42
C SER A 73 18.17 19.37 1.43
N LYS A 74 19.48 19.63 1.29
CA LYS A 74 20.40 18.74 0.58
C LYS A 74 20.32 17.31 1.10
N GLY A 75 20.03 17.12 2.40
CA GLY A 75 19.88 15.80 3.01
C GLY A 75 18.72 14.98 2.47
N LEU A 76 17.57 15.61 2.23
CA LEU A 76 16.43 14.93 1.64
C LEU A 76 16.74 14.47 0.21
N ALA A 77 17.30 15.36 -0.62
CA ALA A 77 17.69 15.04 -1.98
C ALA A 77 18.69 13.87 -2.02
N LEU A 78 19.74 13.91 -1.20
CA LEU A 78 20.72 12.83 -1.10
C LEU A 78 20.11 11.51 -0.60
N SER A 79 19.12 11.56 0.28
CA SER A 79 18.42 10.35 0.75
C SER A 79 17.58 9.72 -0.37
N ILE A 80 16.83 10.54 -1.11
CA ILE A 80 16.03 10.07 -2.25
C ILE A 80 16.95 9.55 -3.37
N GLU A 81 18.03 10.27 -3.70
CA GLU A 81 19.02 9.82 -4.68
C GLU A 81 19.64 8.49 -4.27
N LYS A 82 20.01 8.34 -2.99
CA LYS A 82 20.54 7.08 -2.46
C LYS A 82 19.53 5.94 -2.61
N ALA A 83 18.27 6.17 -2.25
CA ALA A 83 17.22 5.17 -2.39
C ALA A 83 16.96 4.81 -3.85
N VAL A 84 16.88 5.81 -4.73
CA VAL A 84 16.66 5.59 -6.16
C VAL A 84 17.84 4.85 -6.81
N SER A 85 19.07 5.16 -6.40
CA SER A 85 20.26 4.45 -6.84
C SER A 85 20.27 2.97 -6.41
N GLN A 86 19.64 2.63 -5.29
CA GLN A 86 19.64 1.25 -4.76
C GLN A 86 18.46 0.42 -5.25
N TRP A 87 17.28 1.01 -5.38
CA TRP A 87 16.03 0.28 -5.67
C TRP A 87 15.35 0.69 -6.98
N GLY A 88 15.94 1.61 -7.76
CA GLY A 88 15.34 2.15 -8.97
C GLY A 88 14.34 3.27 -8.67
N GLN A 89 13.39 3.53 -9.56
CA GLN A 89 12.39 4.58 -9.32
C GLN A 89 11.13 3.97 -8.68
N PRO A 90 10.57 4.58 -7.61
CA PRO A 90 9.38 4.06 -6.95
C PRO A 90 8.13 4.28 -7.80
N ASN A 91 7.10 3.46 -7.63
CA ASN A 91 5.81 3.61 -8.31
C ASN A 91 4.69 4.07 -7.35
N GLY A 92 5.04 4.35 -6.08
CA GLY A 92 4.21 5.00 -5.08
C GLY A 92 5.06 5.80 -4.08
N TYR A 93 4.46 6.76 -3.39
CA TYR A 93 5.07 7.37 -2.21
C TYR A 93 4.00 7.70 -1.17
N ILE A 94 4.38 7.67 0.12
CA ILE A 94 3.51 8.04 1.23
C ILE A 94 4.05 9.32 1.84
N LEU A 95 3.16 10.28 2.11
CA LEU A 95 3.47 11.44 2.96
C LEU A 95 2.63 11.36 4.22
N GLY A 96 3.26 11.47 5.38
CA GLY A 96 2.54 11.43 6.64
C GLY A 96 3.39 11.68 7.86
N GLN A 97 2.79 11.54 9.03
CA GLN A 97 3.37 11.96 10.29
C GLN A 97 3.33 10.82 11.30
N GLU A 98 4.30 10.82 12.20
CA GLU A 98 4.39 9.87 13.29
C GLU A 98 4.26 10.64 14.61
N GLY A 99 3.26 10.28 15.41
CA GLY A 99 2.83 11.06 16.56
C GLY A 99 3.81 11.00 17.75
N SER A 100 3.91 12.09 18.51
CA SER A 100 4.79 12.20 19.69
C SER A 100 4.36 11.36 20.90
N GLY A 101 3.06 11.04 21.02
CA GLY A 101 2.51 10.12 22.04
C GLY A 101 2.54 8.64 21.62
N ALA A 102 2.97 8.36 20.40
CA ALA A 102 3.00 7.02 19.80
C ALA A 102 4.19 6.18 20.28
N PHE A 103 5.09 6.78 21.07
CA PHE A 103 6.38 6.22 21.48
C PHE A 103 6.41 5.68 22.92
N VAL A 104 5.25 5.39 23.50
CA VAL A 104 5.16 4.73 24.82
C VAL A 104 5.40 3.23 24.65
N GLY A 105 6.38 2.67 25.35
CA GLY A 105 6.64 1.22 25.36
C GLY A 105 7.40 0.67 24.15
N GLY A 106 8.16 1.51 23.43
CA GLY A 106 9.02 1.05 22.33
C GLY A 106 8.28 0.77 21.03
N LEU A 107 7.12 1.38 20.82
CA LEU A 107 6.35 1.32 19.58
C LEU A 107 6.34 2.68 18.88
N ARG A 108 5.87 2.71 17.64
CA ARG A 108 5.58 3.92 16.86
C ARG A 108 4.26 3.72 16.14
N TYR A 109 3.56 4.82 15.91
CA TYR A 109 2.32 4.89 15.15
C TYR A 109 2.39 6.10 14.23
N GLY A 110 2.03 5.90 12.98
CA GLY A 110 1.95 6.96 12.00
C GLY A 110 0.74 6.82 11.09
N GLU A 111 0.43 7.93 10.44
CA GLU A 111 -0.67 8.05 9.50
C GLU A 111 -0.25 8.94 8.33
N GLY A 112 -0.82 8.67 7.15
CA GLY A 112 -0.50 9.41 5.95
C GLY A 112 -1.40 9.05 4.77
N THR A 113 -0.96 9.49 3.60
CA THR A 113 -1.63 9.21 2.33
C THR A 113 -0.63 8.59 1.38
N LEU A 114 -0.96 7.42 0.84
CA LEU A 114 -0.28 6.79 -0.28
C LEU A 114 -0.74 7.48 -1.58
N TYR A 115 0.21 7.97 -2.35
CA TYR A 115 0.03 8.54 -3.67
C TYR A 115 0.53 7.55 -4.72
N THR A 116 -0.33 7.28 -5.71
CA THR A 116 0.00 6.44 -6.87
C THR A 116 -0.41 7.13 -8.16
N ARG A 117 0.20 6.79 -9.29
CA ARG A 117 -0.15 7.45 -10.56
C ARG A 117 -1.50 7.04 -11.13
N ASN A 118 -1.88 5.77 -10.97
CA ASN A 118 -2.97 5.15 -11.72
C ASN A 118 -4.07 4.55 -10.84
N ALA A 119 -3.91 4.52 -9.51
CA ALA A 119 -4.84 3.89 -8.59
C ALA A 119 -5.38 4.86 -7.52
N GLY A 120 -5.10 6.16 -7.67
CA GLY A 120 -5.55 7.21 -6.78
C GLY A 120 -4.74 7.32 -5.49
N ASP A 121 -5.27 8.13 -4.59
CA ASP A 121 -4.69 8.44 -3.28
C ASP A 121 -5.47 7.69 -2.20
N MET A 122 -4.76 7.09 -1.24
CA MET A 122 -5.36 6.25 -0.21
C MET A 122 -4.81 6.57 1.18
N LYS A 123 -5.69 6.66 2.17
CA LYS A 123 -5.30 6.78 3.58
C LYS A 123 -4.55 5.52 4.02
N VAL A 124 -3.43 5.69 4.69
CA VAL A 124 -2.63 4.58 5.22
C VAL A 124 -2.20 4.88 6.64
N TYR A 125 -2.18 3.84 7.47
CA TYR A 125 -1.68 3.89 8.83
C TYR A 125 -0.54 2.89 8.95
N TRP A 126 0.43 3.17 9.82
CA TRP A 126 1.50 2.21 10.09
C TRP A 126 1.89 2.16 11.55
N GLN A 127 2.39 1.00 11.95
CA GLN A 127 2.88 0.73 13.29
C GLN A 127 4.18 -0.08 13.23
N GLY A 128 5.01 0.03 14.25
CA GLY A 128 6.23 -0.77 14.35
C GLY A 128 7.00 -0.52 15.63
N PRO A 129 8.14 -1.19 15.84
CA PRO A 129 9.02 -0.89 16.96
C PRO A 129 9.64 0.49 16.80
N SER A 130 9.85 1.16 17.93
CA SER A 130 10.68 2.35 18.05
C SER A 130 11.87 2.06 18.96
N LEU A 131 13.05 2.49 18.53
CA LEU A 131 14.29 2.41 19.30
C LEU A 131 14.67 3.76 19.93
N GLY A 132 13.80 4.76 19.83
CA GLY A 132 14.12 6.14 20.17
C GLY A 132 13.02 6.88 20.90
N TRP A 133 13.48 7.85 21.70
CA TRP A 133 12.69 8.94 22.27
C TRP A 133 12.71 10.10 21.27
N ASP A 134 12.13 9.92 20.07
CA ASP A 134 11.96 10.98 19.08
C ASP A 134 10.79 11.90 19.49
N PHE A 135 10.90 12.53 20.67
CA PHE A 135 9.90 13.45 21.22
C PHE A 135 10.10 14.84 20.61
N GLY A 136 9.25 15.20 19.67
CA GLY A 136 9.02 16.58 19.26
C GLY A 136 7.52 16.86 19.32
N GLY A 137 7.10 17.98 19.92
CA GLY A 137 5.68 18.30 20.14
C GLY A 137 4.80 18.26 18.88
N ASP A 138 5.39 18.45 17.71
CA ASP A 138 4.71 18.47 16.41
C ASP A 138 4.71 17.13 15.64
N GLY A 139 5.27 16.05 16.21
CA GLY A 139 5.42 14.76 15.52
C GLY A 139 6.52 14.76 14.44
N ALA A 140 6.94 13.58 14.01
CA ALA A 140 7.98 13.42 12.98
C ALA A 140 7.35 13.25 11.60
N ARG A 141 7.62 14.18 10.68
CA ARG A 141 7.26 14.03 9.26
C ARG A 141 8.03 12.87 8.65
N THR A 142 7.36 12.04 7.87
CA THR A 142 7.92 10.88 7.19
C THR A 142 7.43 10.81 5.75
N MET A 143 8.37 10.64 4.83
CA MET A 143 8.10 10.31 3.43
C MET A 143 8.53 8.87 3.19
N ILE A 144 7.65 8.00 2.69
CA ILE A 144 7.98 6.59 2.42
C ILE A 144 7.95 6.38 0.91
N LEU A 145 9.07 5.99 0.32
CA LEU A 145 9.12 5.58 -1.09
C LEU A 145 8.63 4.14 -1.20
N VAL A 146 7.74 3.85 -2.16
CA VAL A 146 7.14 2.51 -2.35
C VAL A 146 7.47 2.00 -3.75
N TYR A 147 8.06 0.81 -3.81
CA TYR A 147 8.56 0.18 -5.03
C TYR A 147 7.79 -1.11 -5.30
N ASN A 148 7.61 -1.43 -6.59
CA ASN A 148 6.99 -2.67 -7.06
C ASN A 148 5.55 -2.88 -6.56
N LEU A 149 4.82 -1.81 -6.24
CA LEU A 149 3.43 -1.89 -5.83
C LEU A 149 2.55 -2.25 -7.04
N ARG A 150 1.80 -3.36 -6.98
CA ARG A 150 0.96 -3.83 -8.10
C ARG A 150 -0.46 -3.24 -7.97
N THR A 151 -0.99 -3.27 -6.75
CA THR A 151 -2.28 -2.67 -6.37
C THR A 151 -2.11 -1.85 -5.10
N VAL A 152 -2.98 -0.88 -4.85
CA VAL A 152 -2.92 -0.06 -3.62
C VAL A 152 -3.02 -0.90 -2.35
N ASP A 153 -3.82 -1.96 -2.39
CA ASP A 153 -4.05 -2.87 -1.26
C ASP A 153 -2.79 -3.68 -0.91
N ASP A 154 -1.86 -3.84 -1.87
CA ASP A 154 -0.62 -4.56 -1.62
C ASP A 154 0.25 -3.91 -0.54
N VAL A 155 0.04 -2.63 -0.23
CA VAL A 155 0.76 -1.96 0.85
C VAL A 155 0.34 -2.49 2.22
N PHE A 156 -0.86 -3.04 2.40
CA PHE A 156 -1.44 -3.39 3.71
C PHE A 156 -0.92 -4.72 4.26
N ARG A 157 0.36 -4.74 4.62
CA ARG A 157 1.04 -5.89 5.20
C ARG A 157 2.17 -5.47 6.12
N ARG A 158 2.88 -6.45 6.65
CA ARG A 158 4.09 -6.24 7.44
C ARG A 158 5.33 -6.32 6.55
N PHE A 159 6.16 -5.29 6.58
CA PHE A 159 7.45 -5.21 5.91
C PHE A 159 8.56 -5.40 6.93
N GLY A 160 9.47 -6.35 6.69
CA GLY A 160 10.62 -6.60 7.56
C GLY A 160 11.83 -5.77 7.14
N GLY A 161 12.64 -5.33 8.11
CA GLY A 161 13.84 -4.54 7.84
C GLY A 161 14.88 -5.28 7.01
N VAL A 162 15.50 -4.58 6.06
CA VAL A 162 16.62 -5.08 5.26
C VAL A 162 17.93 -4.76 5.98
N SER A 163 18.72 -5.79 6.31
CA SER A 163 19.99 -5.61 7.01
C SER A 163 20.95 -4.70 6.25
N GLY A 164 21.59 -3.76 6.95
CA GLY A 164 22.57 -2.84 6.36
C GLY A 164 21.99 -1.76 5.43
N SER A 165 20.66 -1.61 5.36
CA SER A 165 20.01 -0.60 4.53
C SER A 165 19.87 0.78 5.19
N ALA A 166 20.19 0.87 6.48
CA ALA A 166 20.13 2.12 7.20
C ALA A 166 21.15 3.13 6.66
N TYR A 167 20.69 4.35 6.40
CA TYR A 167 21.51 5.43 5.87
C TYR A 167 21.09 6.76 6.50
N LEU A 168 22.07 7.59 6.85
CA LEU A 168 21.84 8.91 7.46
C LEU A 168 22.68 9.96 6.74
N VAL A 169 22.03 11.03 6.31
CA VAL A 169 22.71 12.15 5.64
C VAL A 169 22.05 13.47 5.98
N ALA A 170 22.84 14.43 6.47
CA ALA A 170 22.42 15.82 6.73
C ALA A 170 21.05 15.95 7.45
N GLY A 171 20.86 15.18 8.52
CA GLY A 171 19.64 15.21 9.35
C GLY A 171 18.47 14.39 8.84
N PHE A 172 18.65 13.63 7.75
CA PHE A 172 17.66 12.71 7.20
C PHE A 172 18.13 11.26 7.35
N GLY A 173 17.26 10.44 7.96
CA GLY A 173 17.47 9.01 8.12
C GLY A 173 16.57 8.20 7.21
N MET A 174 17.11 7.15 6.62
CA MET A 174 16.34 6.17 5.86
C MET A 174 16.73 4.73 6.20
N THR A 175 15.82 3.79 5.96
CA THR A 175 16.05 2.35 6.04
C THR A 175 15.10 1.66 5.07
N ALA A 176 15.47 0.51 4.52
CA ALA A 176 14.60 -0.25 3.62
C ALA A 176 13.91 -1.38 4.38
N LEU A 177 12.65 -1.61 4.05
CA LEU A 177 11.87 -2.76 4.49
C LEU A 177 11.24 -3.46 3.28
N THR A 178 11.03 -4.76 3.37
CA THR A 178 10.50 -5.55 2.25
C THR A 178 9.48 -6.60 2.68
N ALA A 179 8.56 -6.88 1.76
CA ALA A 179 7.61 -8.00 1.80
C ALA A 179 7.19 -8.33 0.35
N ASP A 180 7.17 -9.61 -0.03
CA ASP A 180 6.66 -10.07 -1.33
C ASP A 180 7.14 -9.25 -2.54
N ASN A 181 8.45 -9.00 -2.63
CA ASN A 181 9.11 -8.20 -3.67
C ASN A 181 8.78 -6.70 -3.68
N ILE A 182 7.93 -6.22 -2.77
CA ILE A 182 7.66 -4.81 -2.53
C ILE A 182 8.74 -4.28 -1.58
N VAL A 183 9.24 -3.09 -1.87
CA VAL A 183 10.18 -2.38 -0.98
C VAL A 183 9.54 -1.09 -0.53
N VAL A 184 9.68 -0.77 0.74
CA VAL A 184 9.31 0.52 1.31
C VAL A 184 10.53 1.15 1.97
N VAL A 185 10.76 2.44 1.72
CA VAL A 185 11.91 3.18 2.25
C VAL A 185 11.41 4.42 2.98
N PRO A 186 11.16 4.35 4.30
CA PRO A 186 10.84 5.52 5.11
C PRO A 186 12.04 6.45 5.22
N ILE A 187 11.85 7.71 4.88
CA ILE A 187 12.80 8.83 4.98
C ILE A 187 12.23 9.83 5.99
N ARG A 188 13.01 10.16 7.03
CA ARG A 188 12.57 10.99 8.16
C ARG A 188 13.55 12.12 8.44
N SER A 189 13.02 13.29 8.79
CA SER A 189 13.79 14.44 9.26
C SER A 189 13.87 14.46 10.79
N GLY A 190 15.02 14.82 11.39
CA GLY A 190 15.06 15.21 12.80
C GLY A 190 16.34 14.87 13.57
N VAL A 191 16.48 15.47 14.75
CA VAL A 191 17.62 15.31 15.69
C VAL A 191 17.39 14.08 16.57
N GLY A 192 17.34 12.92 15.95
CA GLY A 192 17.05 11.63 16.61
C GLY A 192 17.46 10.42 15.78
N VAL A 193 17.90 10.67 14.54
CA VAL A 193 18.51 9.67 13.67
C VAL A 193 19.89 9.33 14.20
N ARG A 194 19.96 8.49 15.23
CA ARG A 194 21.22 7.91 15.71
C ARG A 194 21.37 6.55 15.04
N LEU A 195 22.55 6.34 14.47
CA LEU A 195 22.96 5.16 13.72
C LEU A 195 22.72 3.91 14.59
N GLY A 196 21.71 3.11 14.23
CA GLY A 196 21.30 1.93 15.00
C GLY A 196 19.85 1.48 14.77
N ALA A 197 19.03 2.29 14.09
CA ALA A 197 17.63 1.97 13.83
C ALA A 197 17.45 0.90 12.73
N ASN A 198 17.78 -0.36 13.05
CA ASN A 198 17.11 -1.48 12.38
C ASN A 198 15.63 -1.40 12.79
N LEU A 199 14.80 -0.76 11.97
CA LEU A 199 13.37 -0.99 12.06
C LEU A 199 13.16 -2.47 11.80
N GLY A 200 12.82 -3.22 12.85
CA GLY A 200 12.56 -4.65 12.69
C GLY A 200 11.43 -4.88 11.69
N TYR A 201 10.37 -4.07 11.78
CA TYR A 201 9.28 -4.09 10.82
C TYR A 201 8.47 -2.78 10.78
N LEU A 202 7.65 -2.63 9.75
CA LEU A 202 6.49 -1.74 9.73
C LEU A 202 5.28 -2.53 9.26
N LYS A 203 4.19 -2.48 10.01
CA LYS A 203 2.87 -2.99 9.62
C LYS A 203 2.06 -1.84 9.08
N PHE A 204 1.53 -1.96 7.86
CA PHE A 204 0.61 -1.00 7.29
C PHE A 204 -0.82 -1.52 7.37
N THR A 205 -1.76 -0.63 7.66
CA THR A 205 -3.18 -0.96 7.80
C THR A 205 -4.07 0.07 7.11
N PRO A 206 -5.25 -0.34 6.60
CA PRO A 206 -6.21 0.58 6.00
C PRO A 206 -6.93 1.45 7.05
N GLN A 207 -6.94 1.01 8.31
CA GLN A 207 -7.58 1.70 9.44
C GLN A 207 -6.57 1.86 10.59
N ALA A 208 -6.71 2.91 11.38
CA ALA A 208 -5.90 3.12 12.57
C ALA A 208 -6.10 1.96 13.56
N THR A 209 -5.01 1.42 14.10
CA THR A 209 -5.07 0.34 15.10
C THR A 209 -3.94 0.47 16.10
N TRP A 210 -4.24 0.10 17.35
CA TRP A 210 -3.27 0.00 18.43
C TRP A 210 -2.56 -1.36 18.43
N ASN A 211 -3.01 -2.35 17.64
CA ASN A 211 -2.36 -3.66 17.58
C ASN A 211 -1.28 -3.68 16.46
N PRO A 212 0.01 -3.68 16.82
CA PRO A 212 1.09 -3.66 15.85
C PRO A 212 1.37 -5.05 15.24
N PHE A 213 0.71 -6.11 15.72
CA PHE A 213 0.88 -7.48 15.26
C PHE A 213 -0.21 -7.88 14.26
#